data_AF-A0A9N9LRD3-F1
#
_entry.id   AF-A0A9N9LRD3-F1
#
_cell.length_a   1.000
_cell.length_b   1.000
_cell.length_c   1.000
_cell.angle_alpha   90.00
_cell.angle_beta   90.00
_cell.angle_gamma   90.00
#
_symmetry.space_group_name_H-M   'P 1'
#
loop_
_entity.id
_entity.type
_entity.pdbx_description
1 polymer ?
#
loop_
_entity_poly.entity_id
_entity_poly.type
_entity_poly.pdbx_seq_one_letter_code
_entity_poly.pdbx_strand_id
1 'polypeptide(L)'
;MLHRPTYLRCHQEKAPSEKGKVLGGENIEDIYEHHMYKITSGDYDMDFKKSGIQDVRYSEVSRILVGEPVGLGNSYDSGQYPPDAFSARYLREELYQTNLNIKLVTDREVTFRKLGKLAIASITQPLSVIFDCVGPEIVNSIDRMKVVRRLLQETVNVLSKYDERFTPSLLTRYRMTLLESHSGGPSKMQVKIKLNESHDIDGLNGMIVEFGRWTNLGCPLHEEVIRLVKEKAISQASARTADIMRRKQEQKLRWEQNLPHNRKRNLSGGREGQSVEEYEETWKSTKQRHNPPKSNSKSLRHIPNVKPFDKPFIMPLGSRQLASPAERRAALEVTE
;
A
#
# COMPACT_ATOMS: atom_id res chain seq x y z
N MET A 1 15.33 27.92 -25.03
CA MET A 1 13.95 28.09 -24.55
C MET A 1 13.47 26.74 -24.02
N LEU A 2 13.44 26.56 -22.71
CA LEU A 2 13.03 25.30 -22.07
C LEU A 2 11.52 25.38 -21.79
N HIS A 3 10.72 24.53 -22.43
CA HIS A 3 9.31 24.39 -22.10
C HIS A 3 9.15 23.77 -20.71
N ARG A 4 8.35 24.44 -19.86
CA ARG A 4 7.90 23.89 -18.58
C ARG A 4 7.00 22.67 -18.85
N PRO A 5 7.12 21.58 -18.08
CA PRO A 5 6.14 20.50 -18.16
C PRO A 5 4.82 21.01 -17.60
N THR A 6 3.77 20.95 -18.42
CA THR A 6 2.39 21.17 -18.02
C THR A 6 1.93 19.92 -17.25
N TYR A 7 1.52 20.08 -16.00
CA TYR A 7 0.97 18.98 -15.22
C TYR A 7 -0.34 18.47 -15.87
N LEU A 8 -0.45 17.15 -15.95
CA LEU A 8 -1.57 16.42 -16.55
C LEU A 8 -2.91 16.77 -15.90
N ARG A 9 -3.84 17.16 -16.77
CA ARG A 9 -5.29 17.17 -16.57
C ARG A 9 -5.77 15.75 -16.89
N CYS A 10 -6.32 15.02 -15.91
CA CYS A 10 -6.97 13.74 -16.16
C CYS A 10 -8.16 13.93 -17.12
N HIS A 11 -8.14 13.22 -18.25
CA HIS A 11 -9.32 13.08 -19.10
C HIS A 11 -10.33 12.19 -18.40
N GLN A 12 -11.48 12.74 -18.04
CA GLN A 12 -12.68 11.98 -17.68
C GLN A 12 -13.39 11.58 -18.99
N GLU A 13 -13.61 10.28 -19.16
CA GLU A 13 -14.54 9.74 -20.16
C GLU A 13 -15.97 10.12 -19.77
N LYS A 14 -16.69 10.80 -20.67
CA LYS A 14 -18.12 11.11 -20.53
C LYS A 14 -18.96 9.89 -20.92
N ALA A 15 -19.75 9.38 -19.98
CA ALA A 15 -20.93 8.56 -20.31
C ALA A 15 -22.09 9.47 -20.75
N PRO A 16 -22.96 9.04 -21.70
CA PRO A 16 -24.06 9.85 -22.17
C PRO A 16 -25.29 9.65 -21.28
N SER A 17 -25.95 10.72 -20.87
CA SER A 17 -27.32 10.62 -20.35
C SER A 17 -28.11 11.92 -20.54
N GLU A 18 -29.08 11.80 -21.43
CA GLU A 18 -30.46 12.31 -21.45
C GLU A 18 -30.86 13.69 -20.90
N LYS A 19 -31.71 14.30 -21.71
CA LYS A 19 -32.41 15.57 -21.54
C LYS A 19 -33.40 15.52 -20.37
N GLY A 20 -33.39 16.55 -19.51
CA GLY A 20 -34.45 16.85 -18.56
C GLY A 20 -34.41 18.31 -18.13
N LYS A 21 -35.56 18.99 -18.18
CA LYS A 21 -35.73 20.45 -18.02
C LYS A 21 -35.48 20.97 -16.60
N VAL A 22 -35.03 22.22 -16.58
CA VAL A 22 -34.81 23.19 -15.49
C VAL A 22 -36.05 23.39 -14.60
N LEU A 23 -35.84 23.56 -13.28
CA LEU A 23 -36.41 24.65 -12.46
C LEU A 23 -35.68 24.76 -11.10
N GLY A 24 -35.03 25.92 -10.89
CA GLY A 24 -34.91 26.63 -9.61
C GLY A 24 -34.33 25.92 -8.39
N GLY A 25 -33.03 26.10 -8.15
CA GLY A 25 -32.37 25.83 -6.88
C GLY A 25 -30.86 26.01 -7.04
N GLU A 26 -30.26 26.95 -6.30
CA GLU A 26 -28.81 27.17 -6.31
C GLU A 26 -28.11 25.85 -5.94
N ASN A 27 -27.25 25.38 -6.84
CA ASN A 27 -26.66 24.06 -6.75
C ASN A 27 -25.47 24.10 -5.77
N ILE A 28 -25.63 23.49 -4.60
CA ILE A 28 -24.55 23.30 -3.60
C ILE A 28 -23.36 22.51 -4.19
N GLU A 29 -23.55 21.85 -5.33
CA GLU A 29 -22.49 21.14 -6.05
C GLU A 29 -21.43 22.07 -6.68
N ASP A 30 -21.74 23.34 -6.97
CA ASP A 30 -20.76 24.29 -7.55
C ASP A 30 -19.74 24.83 -6.54
N ILE A 31 -19.96 24.62 -5.22
CA ILE A 31 -19.03 25.03 -4.15
C ILE A 31 -17.96 23.95 -3.89
N TYR A 32 -18.17 22.71 -4.35
CA TYR A 32 -17.25 21.60 -4.08
C TYR A 32 -16.16 21.39 -5.15
N GLU A 33 -16.18 22.12 -6.28
CA GLU A 33 -15.18 21.96 -7.34
C GLU A 33 -13.89 22.77 -7.16
N HIS A 34 -13.79 23.67 -6.16
CA HIS A 34 -12.61 24.55 -5.99
C HIS A 34 -11.71 24.25 -4.77
N HIS A 35 -11.97 23.19 -4.02
CA HIS A 35 -11.09 22.73 -2.94
C HIS A 35 -10.51 21.34 -3.22
N MET A 36 -9.82 21.18 -4.35
CA MET A 36 -8.78 20.16 -4.42
C MET A 36 -7.62 20.58 -3.54
N TYR A 37 -7.63 20.16 -2.27
CA TYR A 37 -6.47 20.25 -1.40
C TYR A 37 -5.25 19.70 -2.14
N LYS A 38 -4.23 20.55 -2.34
CA LYS A 38 -2.93 20.10 -2.84
C LYS A 38 -2.39 19.07 -1.84
N ILE A 39 -2.33 17.80 -2.26
CA ILE A 39 -1.83 16.70 -1.45
C ILE A 39 -0.41 17.04 -1.00
N THR A 40 -0.19 17.26 0.29
CA THR A 40 1.14 17.42 0.86
C THR A 40 1.89 16.11 0.67
N SER A 41 3.00 16.16 -0.07
CA SER A 41 3.80 14.96 -0.30
C SER A 41 4.71 14.75 0.91
N GLY A 42 4.56 13.62 1.60
CA GLY A 42 5.44 13.21 2.69
C GLY A 42 6.30 12.01 2.31
N ASP A 43 7.49 11.90 2.90
CA ASP A 43 8.31 10.69 2.87
C ASP A 43 8.65 10.25 4.30
N TYR A 44 8.59 8.95 4.55
CA TYR A 44 8.84 8.37 5.86
C TYR A 44 9.94 7.32 5.75
N ASP A 45 10.93 7.42 6.62
CA ASP A 45 11.97 6.40 6.79
C ASP A 45 11.69 5.67 8.10
N MET A 46 10.63 4.86 8.08
CA MET A 46 10.15 4.10 9.23
C MET A 46 10.03 2.63 8.85
N ASP A 47 10.79 1.78 9.52
CA ASP A 47 10.65 0.33 9.44
C ASP A 47 9.75 -0.17 10.56
N PHE A 48 8.52 -0.54 10.21
CA PHE A 48 7.59 -1.18 11.12
C PHE A 48 7.75 -2.69 11.05
N LYS A 49 8.30 -3.30 12.10
CA LYS A 49 8.23 -4.75 12.29
C LYS A 49 7.06 -5.07 13.20
N LYS A 50 5.99 -5.64 12.63
CA LYS A 50 4.87 -6.15 13.41
C LYS A 50 5.27 -7.51 14.00
N SER A 51 5.56 -7.57 15.30
CA SER A 51 5.81 -8.80 16.03
C SER A 51 4.56 -9.24 16.80
N GLY A 52 3.60 -9.85 16.10
CA GLY A 52 2.37 -10.36 16.71
C GLY A 52 1.19 -9.38 16.77
N ILE A 53 0.16 -9.72 17.54
CA ILE A 53 -1.15 -9.02 17.53
C ILE A 53 -1.08 -7.63 18.20
N GLN A 54 -0.09 -7.37 19.07
CA GLN A 54 -0.01 -6.09 19.82
C GLN A 54 1.39 -5.48 19.98
N ASP A 55 2.47 -6.12 19.52
CA ASP A 55 3.83 -5.56 19.71
C ASP A 55 4.38 -5.03 18.37
N VAL A 56 4.55 -3.71 18.28
CA VAL A 56 5.18 -3.01 17.16
C VAL A 56 6.50 -2.45 17.67
N ARG A 57 7.62 -3.05 17.26
CA ARG A 57 8.95 -2.54 17.60
C ARG A 57 9.34 -1.43 16.63
N TYR A 58 9.71 -0.28 17.17
CA TYR A 58 10.20 0.87 16.42
C TYR A 58 11.72 0.80 16.27
N SER A 59 12.23 1.16 15.11
CA SER A 59 13.64 1.45 14.89
C SER A 59 13.97 2.84 15.45
N GLU A 60 15.04 2.97 16.25
CA GLU A 60 15.41 4.16 17.06
C GLU A 60 15.69 5.43 16.25
N VAL A 61 15.80 5.36 14.92
CA VAL A 61 16.12 6.52 14.06
C VAL A 61 15.07 6.69 12.97
N SER A 62 13.83 6.96 13.38
CA SER A 62 12.72 7.24 12.46
C SER A 62 12.64 8.74 12.18
N ARG A 63 12.85 9.16 10.92
CA ARG A 63 12.71 10.58 10.51
C ARG A 63 11.54 10.74 9.53
N ILE A 64 10.65 11.68 9.82
CA ILE A 64 9.53 12.05 8.94
C ILE A 64 9.88 13.34 8.21
N LEU A 65 9.67 13.34 6.90
CA LEU A 65 9.92 14.47 6.03
C LEU A 65 8.60 14.98 5.49
N VAL A 66 8.33 16.25 5.77
CA VAL A 66 7.13 16.95 5.30
C VAL A 66 7.58 18.02 4.31
N GLY A 67 7.02 17.96 3.10
CA GLY A 67 7.27 18.94 2.04
C GLY A 67 6.66 20.29 2.36
N GLU A 68 7.45 21.36 2.23
CA GLU A 68 6.92 22.73 2.27
C GLU A 68 6.23 23.08 0.96
N PRO A 69 4.98 23.59 0.99
CA PRO A 69 4.27 23.98 -0.22
C PRO A 69 5.05 25.09 -0.94
N VAL A 70 5.49 24.81 -2.16
CA VAL A 70 6.21 25.77 -3.02
C VAL A 70 5.31 26.98 -3.29
N GLY A 71 5.64 28.13 -2.69
CA GLY A 71 4.87 29.38 -2.81
C GLY A 71 4.99 30.35 -1.63
N LEU A 72 5.52 29.89 -0.49
CA LEU A 72 5.73 30.73 0.70
C LEU A 72 7.10 31.42 0.65
N GLY A 73 7.30 32.34 -0.31
CA GLY A 73 8.37 33.33 -0.21
C GLY A 73 8.18 34.18 1.06
N ASN A 74 9.28 34.65 1.67
CA ASN A 74 9.32 35.39 2.95
C ASN A 74 8.59 36.75 2.96
N SER A 75 7.65 37.03 2.06
CA SER A 75 6.89 38.30 1.99
C SER A 75 5.40 38.07 2.17
N TYR A 76 4.96 37.71 3.37
CA TYR A 76 3.52 37.71 3.71
C TYR A 76 3.32 38.37 5.08
N ASP A 77 3.53 39.69 5.09
CA ASP A 77 3.26 40.58 6.22
C ASP A 77 1.75 40.98 6.29
N SER A 78 0.90 40.41 5.43
CA SER A 78 -0.50 40.85 5.24
C SER A 78 -1.57 39.90 5.78
N GLY A 79 -1.22 38.87 6.55
CA GLY A 79 -2.19 38.07 7.31
C GLY A 79 -3.17 37.20 6.50
N GLN A 80 -3.08 37.18 5.16
CA GLN A 80 -3.91 36.32 4.30
C GLN A 80 -3.07 35.17 3.77
N TYR A 81 -3.21 34.00 4.39
CA TYR A 81 -2.63 32.76 3.89
C TYR A 81 -3.62 32.06 2.96
N PRO A 82 -3.17 31.44 1.85
CA PRO A 82 -4.02 30.54 1.09
C PRO A 82 -4.47 29.36 1.98
N PRO A 83 -5.69 28.83 1.81
CA PRO A 83 -6.25 27.77 2.67
C PRO A 83 -5.34 26.54 2.81
N ASP A 84 -4.63 26.19 1.74
CA ASP A 84 -3.74 25.02 1.70
C ASP A 84 -2.48 25.16 2.59
N ALA A 85 -2.02 26.40 2.80
CA ALA A 85 -0.87 26.67 3.67
C ALA A 85 -1.22 26.51 5.16
N PHE A 86 -2.50 26.71 5.51
CA PHE A 86 -3.00 26.47 6.87
C PHE A 86 -2.96 24.99 7.23
N SER A 87 -3.37 24.10 6.31
CA SER A 87 -3.40 22.65 6.56
C SER A 87 -2.00 22.07 6.79
N ALA A 88 -0.99 22.50 6.03
CA ALA A 88 0.39 22.06 6.22
C ALA A 88 1.02 22.58 7.51
N ARG A 89 0.74 23.84 7.89
CA ARG A 89 1.21 24.41 9.18
C ARG A 89 0.51 23.77 10.37
N TYR A 90 -0.78 23.48 10.26
CA TYR A 90 -1.52 22.78 11.31
C TYR A 90 -0.97 21.36 11.51
N LEU A 91 -0.79 20.59 10.42
CA LEU A 91 -0.13 19.28 10.47
C LEU A 91 1.27 19.37 11.08
N ARG A 92 2.02 20.43 10.75
CA ARG A 92 3.34 20.67 11.31
C ARG A 92 3.27 20.87 12.83
N GLU A 93 2.38 21.72 13.32
CA GLU A 93 2.24 22.03 14.75
C GLU A 93 1.73 20.82 15.55
N GLU A 94 0.76 20.08 15.03
CA GLU A 94 0.30 18.80 15.57
C GLU A 94 1.43 17.77 15.63
N LEU A 95 2.18 17.61 14.54
CA LEU A 95 3.29 16.66 14.48
C LEU A 95 4.44 17.08 15.41
N TYR A 96 4.69 18.36 15.63
CA TYR A 96 5.68 18.82 16.63
C TYR A 96 5.28 18.53 18.07
N GLN A 97 3.98 18.38 18.36
CA GLN A 97 3.51 17.92 19.68
C GLN A 97 3.77 16.43 19.89
N THR A 98 4.04 15.67 18.82
CA THR A 98 4.46 14.27 18.91
C THR A 98 5.98 14.19 19.14
N ASN A 99 6.45 13.16 19.84
CA ASN A 99 7.89 12.87 20.00
C ASN A 99 8.55 12.32 18.72
N LEU A 100 8.01 12.65 17.55
CA LEU A 100 8.54 12.21 16.26
C LEU A 100 9.63 13.17 15.79
N ASN A 101 10.73 12.62 15.26
CA ASN A 101 11.81 13.41 14.68
C ASN A 101 11.39 13.90 13.28
N ILE A 102 10.68 15.02 13.22
CA ILE A 102 10.22 15.62 11.98
C ILE A 102 11.23 16.65 11.48
N LYS A 103 11.62 16.53 10.21
CA LYS A 103 12.44 17.52 9.53
C LYS A 103 11.66 18.09 8.36
N LEU A 104 11.42 19.40 8.39
CA LEU A 104 10.88 20.13 7.25
C LEU A 104 11.91 20.15 6.12
N VAL A 105 11.45 19.81 4.93
CA VAL A 105 12.27 19.77 3.73
C VAL A 105 11.47 20.32 2.56
N THR A 106 12.16 20.78 1.52
CA THR A 106 11.49 21.27 0.32
C THR A 106 10.83 20.11 -0.44
N ASP A 107 9.76 20.39 -1.19
CA ASP A 107 9.12 19.38 -2.06
C ASP A 107 10.12 18.72 -3.03
N ARG A 108 11.12 19.48 -3.51
CA ARG A 108 12.20 18.96 -4.36
C ARG A 108 13.07 17.94 -3.61
N GLU A 109 13.29 18.12 -2.32
CA GLU A 109 14.03 17.18 -1.48
C GLU A 109 13.21 15.93 -1.16
N VAL A 110 11.90 16.07 -0.88
CA VAL A 110 11.00 14.91 -0.73
C VAL A 110 10.97 14.07 -2.01
N THR A 111 10.81 14.73 -3.16
CA THR A 111 10.78 14.08 -4.48
C THR A 111 12.08 13.33 -4.74
N PHE A 112 13.22 13.97 -4.51
CA PHE A 112 14.53 13.34 -4.69
C PHE A 112 14.72 12.10 -3.81
N ARG A 113 14.28 12.14 -2.55
CA ARG A 113 14.35 10.96 -1.67
C ARG A 113 13.43 9.83 -2.12
N LYS A 114 12.20 10.15 -2.55
CA LYS A 114 11.27 9.18 -3.12
C LYS A 114 11.84 8.53 -4.37
N LEU A 115 12.43 9.32 -5.27
CA LEU A 115 13.09 8.82 -6.48
C LEU A 115 14.31 7.95 -6.13
N GLY A 116 15.09 8.32 -5.11
CA GLY A 116 16.19 7.48 -4.61
C GLY A 116 15.71 6.14 -4.05
N LYS A 117 14.63 6.13 -3.27
CA LYS A 117 14.00 4.90 -2.76
C LYS A 117 13.44 4.04 -3.90
N LEU A 118 12.79 4.66 -4.88
CA LEU A 118 12.28 4.00 -6.08
C LEU A 118 13.42 3.34 -6.87
N ALA A 119 14.52 4.06 -7.12
CA ALA A 119 15.69 3.56 -7.83
C ALA A 119 16.23 2.28 -7.18
N ILE A 120 16.42 2.30 -5.86
CA ILE A 120 16.87 1.14 -5.08
C ILE A 120 15.83 0.00 -5.17
N ALA A 121 14.57 0.28 -4.88
CA ALA A 121 13.50 -0.72 -4.81
C ALA A 121 13.23 -1.41 -6.15
N SER A 122 13.32 -0.67 -7.26
CA SER A 122 13.16 -1.18 -8.64
C SER A 122 14.26 -2.15 -9.09
N ILE A 123 15.32 -2.28 -8.28
CA ILE A 123 16.44 -3.19 -8.55
C ILE A 123 16.43 -4.32 -7.51
N THR A 124 16.40 -4.02 -6.21
CA THR A 124 16.52 -5.09 -5.20
C THR A 124 15.34 -6.02 -5.14
N GLN A 125 14.14 -5.47 -5.13
CA GLN A 125 12.93 -6.28 -4.99
C GLN A 125 12.78 -7.25 -6.16
N PRO A 126 12.84 -6.84 -7.43
CA PRO A 126 12.74 -7.81 -8.51
C PRO A 126 13.93 -8.76 -8.62
N LEU A 127 15.17 -8.31 -8.37
CA LEU A 127 16.32 -9.22 -8.44
C LEU A 127 16.31 -10.27 -7.33
N SER A 128 15.84 -9.92 -6.12
CA SER A 128 15.62 -10.92 -5.06
C SER A 128 14.60 -11.99 -5.48
N VAL A 129 13.59 -11.61 -6.26
CA VAL A 129 12.63 -12.54 -6.83
C VAL A 129 13.30 -13.40 -7.89
N ILE A 130 13.95 -12.79 -8.89
CA ILE A 130 14.57 -13.49 -10.03
C ILE A 130 15.63 -14.49 -9.55
N PHE A 131 16.53 -14.07 -8.67
CA PHE A 131 17.62 -14.91 -8.16
C PHE A 131 17.24 -15.78 -6.96
N ASP A 132 16.02 -15.63 -6.44
CA ASP A 132 15.52 -16.30 -5.23
C ASP A 132 16.49 -16.18 -4.04
N CYS A 133 16.93 -14.95 -3.77
CA CYS A 133 17.95 -14.65 -2.76
C CYS A 133 17.52 -13.47 -1.89
N VAL A 134 18.14 -13.29 -0.73
CA VAL A 134 17.90 -12.09 0.11
C VAL A 134 18.69 -10.90 -0.42
N GLY A 135 18.35 -9.67 0.03
CA GLY A 135 18.96 -8.43 -0.46
C GLY A 135 20.50 -8.44 -0.51
N PRO A 136 21.19 -8.79 0.60
CA PRO A 136 22.65 -8.88 0.63
C PRO A 136 23.24 -9.90 -0.36
N GLU A 137 22.49 -10.96 -0.70
CA GLU A 137 22.97 -12.03 -1.59
C GLU A 137 22.94 -11.66 -3.08
N ILE A 138 22.24 -10.57 -3.44
CA ILE A 138 22.16 -10.08 -4.82
C ILE A 138 23.57 -9.76 -5.35
N VAL A 139 24.45 -9.27 -4.47
CA VAL A 139 25.78 -8.79 -4.85
C VAL A 139 26.90 -9.83 -4.71
N ASN A 140 26.58 -11.02 -4.20
CA ASN A 140 27.58 -12.06 -3.91
C ASN A 140 28.16 -12.72 -5.17
N SER A 141 27.56 -12.47 -6.35
CA SER A 141 28.03 -12.97 -7.63
C SER A 141 28.45 -11.82 -8.54
N ILE A 142 29.61 -11.98 -9.19
CA ILE A 142 30.14 -11.02 -10.18
C ILE A 142 29.13 -10.77 -11.29
N ASP A 143 28.44 -11.81 -11.76
CA ASP A 143 27.48 -11.68 -12.86
C ASP A 143 26.19 -10.97 -12.42
N ARG A 144 25.70 -11.26 -11.21
CA ARG A 144 24.57 -10.52 -10.63
C ARG A 144 24.92 -9.05 -10.42
N MET A 145 26.15 -8.76 -9.98
CA MET A 145 26.67 -7.40 -9.85
C MET A 145 26.73 -6.67 -11.20
N LYS A 146 27.06 -7.34 -12.31
CA LYS A 146 27.00 -6.74 -13.65
C LYS A 146 25.56 -6.33 -14.00
N VAL A 147 24.57 -7.17 -13.69
CA VAL A 147 23.14 -6.84 -13.90
C VAL A 147 22.74 -5.62 -13.08
N VAL A 148 23.08 -5.61 -11.78
CA VAL A 148 22.82 -4.46 -10.89
C VAL A 148 23.43 -3.17 -11.44
N ARG A 149 24.70 -3.20 -11.89
CA ARG A 149 25.36 -2.01 -12.46
C ARG A 149 24.67 -1.50 -13.71
N ARG A 150 24.21 -2.39 -14.59
CA ARG A 150 23.51 -1.99 -15.83
C ARG A 150 22.13 -1.41 -15.54
N LEU A 151 21.36 -2.01 -14.63
CA LEU A 151 20.07 -1.46 -14.19
C LEU A 151 20.25 -0.11 -13.51
N LEU A 152 21.24 0.02 -12.61
CA LEU A 152 21.56 1.30 -11.99
C LEU A 152 21.88 2.35 -13.05
N GLN A 153 22.74 2.03 -14.03
CA GLN A 153 23.09 2.97 -15.10
C GLN A 153 21.86 3.45 -15.88
N GLU A 154 20.96 2.54 -16.25
CA GLU A 154 19.69 2.86 -16.93
C GLU A 154 18.83 3.79 -16.06
N THR A 155 18.68 3.46 -14.77
CA THR A 155 17.98 4.30 -13.79
C THR A 155 18.63 5.70 -13.65
N VAL A 156 19.96 5.81 -13.57
CA VAL A 156 20.67 7.11 -13.50
C VAL A 156 20.31 7.95 -14.72
N ASN A 157 20.43 7.37 -15.91
CA ASN A 157 20.27 8.08 -17.16
C ASN A 157 18.87 8.69 -17.25
N VAL A 158 17.86 7.95 -16.81
CA VAL A 158 16.48 8.43 -16.76
C VAL A 158 16.27 9.48 -15.66
N LEU A 159 16.64 9.18 -14.41
CA LEU A 159 16.35 10.06 -13.27
C LEU A 159 17.16 11.36 -13.29
N SER A 160 18.35 11.37 -13.89
CA SER A 160 19.17 12.58 -14.06
C SER A 160 18.50 13.65 -14.93
N LYS A 161 17.53 13.27 -15.78
CA LYS A 161 16.71 14.20 -16.56
C LYS A 161 15.63 14.90 -15.72
N TYR A 162 15.23 14.29 -14.60
CA TYR A 162 14.27 14.86 -13.66
C TYR A 162 14.96 15.66 -12.55
N ASP A 163 16.08 15.15 -12.04
CA ASP A 163 16.89 15.83 -11.04
C ASP A 163 18.37 15.59 -11.30
N GLU A 164 19.09 16.66 -11.64
CA GLU A 164 20.52 16.69 -11.93
C GLU A 164 21.39 16.11 -10.79
N ARG A 165 20.85 16.05 -9.56
CA ARG A 165 21.52 15.44 -8.41
C ARG A 165 21.74 13.94 -8.57
N PHE A 166 20.97 13.26 -9.43
CA PHE A 166 21.18 11.85 -9.75
C PHE A 166 22.43 11.67 -10.62
N THR A 167 23.57 11.62 -9.95
CA THR A 167 24.87 11.33 -10.55
C THR A 167 25.23 9.85 -10.42
N PRO A 168 26.07 9.29 -11.32
CA PRO A 168 26.59 7.93 -11.17
C PRO A 168 27.29 7.69 -9.81
N SER A 169 27.96 8.71 -9.29
CA SER A 169 28.64 8.69 -7.99
C SER A 169 27.65 8.55 -6.83
N LEU A 170 26.52 9.27 -6.88
CA LEU A 170 25.47 9.17 -5.87
C LEU A 170 24.86 7.77 -5.85
N LEU A 171 24.69 7.14 -7.01
CA LEU A 171 24.17 5.78 -7.12
C LEU A 171 25.19 4.71 -6.68
N THR A 172 26.48 4.98 -6.78
CA THR A 172 27.52 4.15 -6.11
C THR A 172 27.38 4.20 -4.60
N ARG A 173 27.01 5.35 -4.03
CA ARG A 173 26.70 5.46 -2.59
C ARG A 173 25.43 4.71 -2.24
N TYR A 174 24.37 4.84 -3.06
CA TYR A 174 23.17 4.03 -2.90
C TYR A 174 23.43 2.53 -3.05
N ARG A 175 24.42 2.10 -3.85
CA ARG A 175 24.90 0.71 -3.90
C ARG A 175 25.43 0.24 -2.55
N MET A 176 26.13 1.08 -1.81
CA MET A 176 26.57 0.71 -0.45
C MET A 176 25.37 0.66 0.50
N THR A 177 24.46 1.62 0.42
CA THR A 177 23.21 1.61 1.20
C THR A 177 22.34 0.39 0.87
N LEU A 178 22.34 -0.07 -0.38
CA LEU A 178 21.66 -1.29 -0.85
C LEU A 178 22.17 -2.55 -0.10
N LEU A 179 23.48 -2.62 0.13
CA LEU A 179 24.14 -3.72 0.87
C LEU A 179 23.81 -3.68 2.36
N GLU A 180 23.73 -2.48 2.93
CA GLU A 180 23.62 -2.25 4.37
C GLU A 180 22.16 -2.27 4.85
N SER A 181 21.21 -1.81 4.03
CA SER A 181 19.81 -1.57 4.44
C SER A 181 18.92 -2.81 4.44
N HIS A 182 19.26 -3.85 3.68
CA HIS A 182 18.41 -5.04 3.61
C HIS A 182 18.82 -6.02 4.70
N SER A 183 18.31 -5.78 5.93
CA SER A 183 18.29 -6.78 7.00
C SER A 183 17.85 -8.12 6.41
N GLY A 184 18.60 -9.21 6.64
CA GLY A 184 18.66 -10.43 5.82
C GLY A 184 17.39 -11.28 5.62
N GLY A 185 16.21 -10.69 5.58
CA GLY A 185 14.95 -11.31 5.23
C GLY A 185 14.60 -11.20 3.74
N PRO A 186 13.53 -11.91 3.32
CA PRO A 186 13.00 -11.85 1.96
C PRO A 186 12.47 -10.44 1.65
N SER A 187 12.54 -10.04 0.38
CA SER A 187 11.97 -8.76 -0.04
C SER A 187 10.44 -8.78 0.03
N LYS A 188 9.82 -7.60 0.15
CA LYS A 188 8.34 -7.46 0.14
C LYS A 188 7.71 -8.09 -1.10
N MET A 189 8.34 -7.92 -2.27
CA MET A 189 7.89 -8.54 -3.52
C MET A 189 7.99 -10.06 -3.48
N GLN A 190 9.09 -10.62 -2.97
CA GLN A 190 9.26 -12.06 -2.83
C GLN A 190 8.21 -12.66 -1.87
N VAL A 191 7.90 -11.98 -0.76
CA VAL A 191 6.83 -12.38 0.16
C VAL A 191 5.48 -12.40 -0.55
N LYS A 192 5.12 -11.32 -1.27
CA LYS A 192 3.85 -11.23 -2.01
C LYS A 192 3.69 -12.33 -3.04
N ILE A 193 4.72 -12.61 -3.84
CA ILE A 193 4.70 -13.71 -4.81
C ILE A 193 4.58 -15.06 -4.09
N LYS A 194 5.32 -15.25 -2.99
CA LYS A 194 5.18 -16.40 -2.08
C LYS A 194 3.85 -16.42 -1.31
N LEU A 195 2.96 -15.47 -1.47
CA LEU A 195 1.59 -15.53 -0.94
C LEU A 195 0.55 -15.60 -2.07
N ASN A 196 1.00 -15.65 -3.33
CA ASN A 196 0.14 -15.51 -4.51
C ASN A 196 -0.69 -14.22 -4.48
N GLU A 197 -0.10 -13.14 -3.94
CA GLU A 197 -0.67 -11.81 -3.88
C GLU A 197 -0.16 -10.94 -5.03
N SER A 198 -0.92 -9.89 -5.36
CA SER A 198 -0.50 -8.89 -6.34
C SER A 198 0.81 -8.20 -5.92
N HIS A 199 1.75 -8.08 -6.87
CA HIS A 199 3.06 -7.49 -6.66
C HIS A 199 3.21 -6.17 -7.42
N ASP A 200 4.01 -5.24 -6.89
CA ASP A 200 4.10 -3.86 -7.37
C ASP A 200 5.22 -3.66 -8.42
N ILE A 201 5.42 -4.65 -9.30
CA ILE A 201 6.52 -4.58 -10.29
C ILE A 201 6.30 -3.45 -11.31
N ASP A 202 5.04 -3.21 -11.69
CA ASP A 202 4.66 -2.16 -12.62
C ASP A 202 4.76 -0.77 -11.96
N GLY A 203 4.47 -0.65 -10.66
CA GLY A 203 4.68 0.60 -9.91
C GLY A 203 6.16 0.90 -9.63
N LEU A 204 7.02 -0.11 -9.55
CA LEU A 204 8.46 0.08 -9.33
C LEU A 204 9.23 0.26 -10.65
N ASN A 205 9.32 -0.79 -11.45
CA ASN A 205 10.09 -0.79 -12.68
C ASN A 205 9.32 -0.11 -13.81
N GLY A 206 7.99 -0.26 -13.85
CA GLY A 206 7.17 0.43 -14.85
C GLY A 206 7.25 1.95 -14.73
N MET A 207 7.35 2.50 -13.52
CA MET A 207 7.59 3.94 -13.34
C MET A 207 8.93 4.41 -13.94
N ILE A 208 10.01 3.62 -13.84
CA ILE A 208 11.29 3.95 -14.49
C ILE A 208 11.16 3.87 -16.02
N VAL A 209 10.42 2.90 -16.54
CA VAL A 209 10.13 2.77 -17.98
C VAL A 209 9.31 3.96 -18.48
N GLU A 210 8.27 4.37 -17.74
CA GLU A 210 7.46 5.55 -18.07
C GLU A 210 8.29 6.85 -18.06
N PHE A 211 9.16 7.03 -17.06
CA PHE A 211 10.10 8.15 -17.05
C PHE A 211 11.07 8.13 -18.23
N GLY A 212 11.52 6.94 -18.64
CA GLY A 212 12.32 6.74 -19.84
C GLY A 212 11.57 7.20 -21.09
N ARG A 213 10.31 6.79 -21.25
CA ARG A 213 9.45 7.20 -22.37
C ARG A 213 9.28 8.72 -22.44
N TRP A 214 9.00 9.38 -21.31
CA TRP A 214 8.86 10.84 -21.26
C TRP A 214 10.16 11.58 -21.58
N THR A 215 11.32 10.96 -21.34
CA THR A 215 12.64 11.53 -21.61
C THR A 215 13.26 11.04 -22.93
N ASN A 216 12.51 10.25 -23.70
CA ASN A 216 12.95 9.57 -24.91
C ASN A 216 14.23 8.72 -24.72
N LEU A 217 14.34 8.08 -23.55
CA LEU A 217 15.38 7.13 -23.19
C LEU A 217 14.76 5.73 -23.08
N GLY A 218 15.30 4.77 -23.81
CA GLY A 218 14.87 3.38 -23.72
C GLY A 218 15.29 2.74 -22.40
N CYS A 219 14.39 1.95 -21.80
CA CYS A 219 14.63 1.21 -20.57
C CYS A 219 14.51 -0.32 -20.74
N PRO A 220 15.27 -0.93 -21.67
CA PRO A 220 15.08 -2.34 -22.03
C PRO A 220 15.37 -3.30 -20.89
N LEU A 221 16.30 -2.97 -19.97
CA LEU A 221 16.60 -3.85 -18.86
C LEU A 221 15.51 -3.82 -17.79
N HIS A 222 14.92 -2.65 -17.52
CA HIS A 222 13.78 -2.59 -16.63
C HIS A 222 12.56 -3.32 -17.22
N GLU A 223 12.31 -3.21 -18.53
CA GLU A 223 11.25 -3.97 -19.22
C GLU A 223 11.46 -5.49 -19.11
N GLU A 224 12.70 -5.94 -19.34
CA GLU A 224 13.06 -7.36 -19.22
C GLU A 224 12.89 -7.87 -17.79
N VAL A 225 13.26 -7.06 -16.79
CA VAL A 225 13.04 -7.41 -15.38
C VAL A 225 11.55 -7.54 -15.06
N ILE A 226 10.69 -6.65 -15.59
CA ILE A 226 9.24 -6.77 -15.42
C ILE A 226 8.74 -8.10 -15.98
N ARG A 227 9.18 -8.47 -17.18
CA ARG A 227 8.81 -9.73 -17.84
C ARG A 227 9.21 -10.94 -17.00
N LEU A 228 10.48 -11.01 -16.58
CA LEU A 228 11.01 -12.13 -15.79
C LEU A 228 10.31 -12.30 -14.44
N VAL A 229 9.99 -11.19 -13.76
CA VAL A 229 9.25 -11.25 -12.48
C VAL A 229 7.84 -11.79 -12.70
N LYS A 230 7.13 -11.31 -13.73
CA LYS A 230 5.78 -11.77 -14.05
C LYS A 230 5.76 -13.26 -14.40
N GLU A 231 6.71 -13.72 -15.21
CA GLU A 231 6.86 -15.14 -15.55
C GLU A 231 7.12 -16.00 -14.32
N LYS A 232 8.00 -15.54 -13.43
CA LYS A 232 8.29 -16.24 -12.17
C LYS A 232 7.07 -16.30 -11.26
N ALA A 233 6.29 -15.23 -11.18
CA ALA A 233 5.05 -15.21 -10.40
C ALA A 233 4.02 -16.23 -10.92
N ILE A 234 3.83 -16.29 -12.24
CA ILE A 234 2.93 -17.26 -12.89
C ILE A 234 3.40 -18.70 -12.65
N SER A 235 4.70 -18.96 -12.79
CA SER A 235 5.28 -20.29 -12.54
C SER A 235 5.08 -20.73 -11.09
N GLN A 236 5.33 -19.86 -10.12
CA GLN A 236 5.12 -20.17 -8.69
C GLN A 236 3.63 -20.37 -8.35
N ALA A 237 2.73 -19.57 -8.91
CA ALA A 237 1.29 -19.76 -8.75
C ALA A 237 0.83 -21.13 -9.29
N SER A 238 1.33 -21.50 -10.46
CA SER A 238 0.99 -22.78 -11.12
C SER A 238 1.51 -23.97 -10.32
N ALA A 239 2.76 -23.92 -9.84
CA ALA A 239 3.34 -24.96 -9.01
C ALA A 239 2.56 -25.19 -7.70
N ARG A 240 2.07 -24.12 -7.07
CA ARG A 240 1.25 -24.21 -5.85
C ARG A 240 -0.11 -24.83 -6.11
N THR A 241 -0.78 -24.43 -7.19
CA THR A 241 -2.06 -25.04 -7.58
C THR A 241 -1.87 -26.53 -7.82
N ALA A 242 -0.79 -26.92 -8.51
CA ALA A 242 -0.45 -28.32 -8.73
C ALA A 242 -0.21 -29.08 -7.41
N ASP A 243 0.54 -28.51 -6.46
CA ASP A 243 0.76 -29.11 -5.14
C ASP A 243 -0.54 -29.27 -4.33
N ILE A 244 -1.42 -28.26 -4.36
CA ILE A 244 -2.74 -28.32 -3.70
C ILE A 244 -3.58 -29.44 -4.31
N MET A 245 -3.60 -29.56 -5.63
CA MET A 245 -4.33 -30.63 -6.32
C MET A 245 -3.75 -32.01 -6.02
N ARG A 246 -2.42 -32.16 -5.99
CA ARG A 246 -1.74 -33.40 -5.60
C ARG A 246 -2.14 -33.83 -4.18
N ARG A 247 -2.09 -32.91 -3.20
CA ARG A 247 -2.49 -33.20 -1.81
C ARG A 247 -3.95 -33.61 -1.70
N LYS A 248 -4.86 -32.97 -2.46
CA LYS A 248 -6.28 -33.37 -2.51
C LYS A 248 -6.47 -34.77 -3.08
N GLN A 249 -5.74 -35.11 -4.14
CA GLN A 249 -5.77 -36.46 -4.74
C GLN A 249 -5.22 -37.52 -3.77
N GLU A 250 -4.09 -37.24 -3.12
CA GLU A 250 -3.51 -38.11 -2.10
C GLU A 250 -4.47 -38.33 -0.93
N GLN A 251 -5.12 -37.27 -0.42
CA GLN A 251 -6.13 -37.38 0.63
C GLN A 251 -7.33 -38.23 0.20
N LYS A 252 -7.80 -38.05 -1.04
CA LYS A 252 -8.90 -38.85 -1.59
C LYS A 252 -8.53 -40.33 -1.67
N LEU A 253 -7.35 -40.66 -2.22
CA LEU A 253 -6.85 -42.04 -2.29
C LEU A 253 -6.70 -42.65 -0.89
N ARG A 254 -6.17 -41.89 0.07
CA ARG A 254 -6.00 -42.32 1.46
C ARG A 254 -7.35 -42.56 2.14
N TRP A 255 -8.35 -41.74 1.85
CA TRP A 255 -9.73 -41.95 2.32
C TRP A 255 -10.34 -43.23 1.72
N GLU A 256 -10.19 -43.43 0.42
CA GLU A 256 -10.67 -44.61 -0.32
C GLU A 256 -10.03 -45.92 0.17
N GLN A 257 -8.73 -45.93 0.45
CA GLN A 257 -8.03 -47.09 1.01
C GLN A 257 -8.48 -47.45 2.44
N ASN A 258 -8.92 -46.46 3.23
CA ASN A 258 -9.36 -46.66 4.62
C ASN A 258 -10.85 -47.02 4.77
N LEU A 259 -11.67 -46.77 3.74
CA LEU A 259 -13.10 -47.10 3.70
C LEU A 259 -13.45 -48.58 3.98
N PRO A 260 -12.76 -49.60 3.42
CA PRO A 260 -13.16 -51.00 3.62
C PRO A 260 -12.87 -51.56 5.02
N HIS A 261 -11.97 -50.97 5.80
CA HIS A 261 -11.65 -51.46 7.16
C HIS A 261 -12.68 -51.01 8.21
N ASN A 262 -13.27 -49.83 8.06
CA ASN A 262 -14.33 -49.36 8.96
C ASN A 262 -15.72 -49.94 8.60
N ARG A 263 -16.01 -50.18 7.32
CA ARG A 263 -17.27 -50.84 6.91
C ARG A 263 -17.36 -52.29 7.39
N LYS A 264 -16.26 -53.05 7.37
CA LYS A 264 -16.28 -54.46 7.81
C LYS A 264 -16.37 -54.64 9.33
N ARG A 265 -15.79 -53.75 10.15
CA ARG A 265 -15.89 -53.85 11.63
C ARG A 265 -17.30 -53.60 12.17
N ASN A 266 -18.10 -52.76 11.51
CA ASN A 266 -19.47 -52.49 11.94
C ASN A 266 -20.47 -53.57 11.49
N LEU A 267 -20.11 -54.43 10.53
CA LEU A 267 -20.95 -55.55 10.08
C LEU A 267 -20.75 -56.82 10.93
N SER A 268 -19.60 -56.99 11.58
CA SER A 268 -19.32 -58.17 12.42
C SER A 268 -19.77 -58.03 13.88
N GLY A 269 -20.36 -56.88 14.28
CA GLY A 269 -20.54 -56.50 15.68
C GLY A 269 -21.99 -56.31 16.16
N GLY A 270 -23.04 -56.47 15.35
CA GLY A 270 -24.38 -56.21 15.85
C GLY A 270 -25.54 -56.71 15.00
N ARG A 271 -26.33 -57.60 15.61
CA ARG A 271 -27.74 -57.95 15.34
C ARG A 271 -28.04 -58.47 13.93
N GLU A 272 -28.07 -59.80 13.83
CA GLU A 272 -28.91 -60.51 12.86
C GLU A 272 -30.34 -59.92 12.91
N GLY A 273 -30.78 -59.22 11.86
CA GLY A 273 -32.19 -58.85 11.72
C GLY A 273 -32.51 -57.55 11.01
N GLN A 274 -31.59 -56.61 10.83
CA GLN A 274 -31.90 -55.39 10.06
C GLN A 274 -31.55 -55.56 8.58
N SER A 275 -32.55 -55.42 7.71
CA SER A 275 -32.39 -55.56 6.27
C SER A 275 -31.49 -54.46 5.72
N VAL A 276 -30.79 -54.75 4.62
CA VAL A 276 -29.90 -53.80 3.93
C VAL A 276 -30.64 -52.50 3.54
N GLU A 277 -31.95 -52.58 3.30
CA GLU A 277 -32.82 -51.45 2.96
C GLU A 277 -33.01 -50.47 4.13
N GLU A 278 -33.17 -50.97 5.36
CA GLU A 278 -33.37 -50.13 6.55
C GLU A 278 -32.10 -49.30 6.88
N TYR A 279 -30.92 -49.85 6.57
CA TYR A 279 -29.64 -49.16 6.73
C TYR A 279 -29.41 -48.09 5.65
N GLU A 280 -29.88 -48.33 4.42
CA GLU A 280 -29.82 -47.32 3.36
C GLU A 280 -30.77 -46.14 3.62
N GLU A 281 -31.98 -46.39 4.13
CA GLU A 281 -32.93 -45.34 4.48
C GLU A 281 -32.44 -44.49 5.65
N THR A 282 -31.89 -45.11 6.69
CA THR A 282 -31.31 -44.38 7.82
C THR A 282 -30.10 -43.55 7.41
N TRP A 283 -29.23 -44.04 6.52
CA TRP A 283 -28.10 -43.27 5.99
C TRP A 283 -28.54 -42.11 5.08
N LYS A 284 -29.55 -42.31 4.22
CA LYS A 284 -30.14 -41.24 3.39
C LYS A 284 -30.79 -40.17 4.28
N SER A 285 -31.47 -40.58 5.36
CA SER A 285 -32.06 -39.69 6.37
C SER A 285 -30.99 -38.90 7.16
N THR A 286 -29.89 -39.53 7.59
CA THR A 286 -28.80 -38.81 8.28
C THR A 286 -28.04 -37.86 7.35
N LYS A 287 -27.84 -38.23 6.07
CA LYS A 287 -27.26 -37.32 5.06
C LYS A 287 -28.13 -36.09 4.79
N GLN A 288 -29.46 -36.24 4.81
CA GLN A 288 -30.38 -35.11 4.70
C GLN A 288 -30.35 -34.21 5.95
N ARG A 289 -30.12 -34.77 7.15
CA ARG A 289 -29.98 -33.99 8.39
C ARG A 289 -28.62 -33.29 8.54
N HIS A 290 -27.54 -33.84 7.98
CA HIS A 290 -26.19 -33.28 8.06
C HIS A 290 -25.75 -32.46 6.86
N ASN A 291 -26.60 -32.30 5.84
CA ASN A 291 -26.50 -31.11 4.99
C ASN A 291 -27.09 -29.97 5.82
N PRO A 292 -26.29 -29.10 6.47
CA PRO A 292 -26.85 -27.89 7.03
C PRO A 292 -27.64 -27.23 5.90
N PRO A 293 -28.89 -26.80 6.14
CA PRO A 293 -29.63 -26.05 5.13
C PRO A 293 -28.65 -25.00 4.60
N LYS A 294 -28.54 -24.88 3.27
CA LYS A 294 -27.77 -23.81 2.64
C LYS A 294 -28.31 -22.51 3.23
N SER A 295 -27.73 -22.08 4.35
CA SER A 295 -28.10 -20.86 5.00
C SER A 295 -27.79 -19.84 3.94
N ASN A 296 -28.83 -19.10 3.56
CA ASN A 296 -28.69 -17.96 2.68
C ASN A 296 -27.59 -17.09 3.28
N SER A 297 -26.37 -17.21 2.74
CA SER A 297 -25.20 -16.42 3.12
C SER A 297 -25.36 -14.94 2.73
N LYS A 298 -26.57 -14.53 2.34
CA LYS A 298 -27.02 -13.14 2.26
C LYS A 298 -27.33 -12.50 3.63
N SER A 299 -27.35 -13.23 4.75
CA SER A 299 -27.84 -12.66 6.04
C SER A 299 -26.80 -12.50 7.17
N LEU A 300 -25.49 -12.62 6.93
CA LEU A 300 -24.46 -12.25 7.93
C LEU A 300 -23.84 -10.87 7.63
N ARG A 301 -24.70 -9.87 7.42
CA ARG A 301 -24.42 -8.46 7.75
C ARG A 301 -25.40 -7.91 8.77
N HIS A 302 -25.95 -8.74 9.65
CA HIS A 302 -26.48 -8.25 10.91
C HIS A 302 -25.40 -8.38 11.98
N ILE A 303 -24.45 -7.44 11.91
CA ILE A 303 -23.77 -6.97 13.10
C ILE A 303 -24.93 -6.52 14.01
N PRO A 304 -25.05 -7.01 15.27
CA PRO A 304 -26.02 -6.47 16.20
C PRO A 304 -25.82 -4.96 16.19
N ASN A 305 -26.90 -4.19 16.09
CA ASN A 305 -26.90 -2.75 16.07
C ASN A 305 -26.14 -2.27 17.31
N VAL A 306 -24.81 -2.17 17.20
CA VAL A 306 -23.95 -1.52 18.16
C VAL A 306 -24.50 -0.13 18.11
N LYS A 307 -25.19 0.27 19.20
CA LYS A 307 -25.63 1.65 19.37
C LYS A 307 -24.51 2.50 18.80
N PRO A 308 -24.77 3.33 17.76
CA PRO A 308 -23.72 4.17 17.20
C PRO A 308 -23.04 4.78 18.40
N PHE A 309 -21.73 4.54 18.52
CA PHE A 309 -20.93 5.09 19.60
C PHE A 309 -21.37 6.55 19.67
N ASP A 310 -22.07 6.92 20.74
CA ASP A 310 -22.54 8.29 20.90
C ASP A 310 -21.28 9.09 20.72
N LYS A 311 -21.17 9.80 19.59
CA LYS A 311 -20.04 10.69 19.35
C LYS A 311 -19.96 11.47 20.65
N PRO A 312 -18.82 11.47 21.37
CA PRO A 312 -18.72 12.26 22.57
C PRO A 312 -19.28 13.62 22.22
N PHE A 313 -20.27 14.08 22.98
CA PHE A 313 -20.88 15.37 22.76
C PHE A 313 -19.74 16.37 22.85
N ILE A 314 -19.18 16.74 21.70
CA ILE A 314 -18.25 17.83 21.58
C ILE A 314 -19.17 19.00 21.88
N MET A 315 -19.16 19.46 23.13
CA MET A 315 -19.77 20.74 23.44
C MET A 315 -19.22 21.69 22.39
N PRO A 316 -20.07 22.43 21.64
CA PRO A 316 -19.56 23.57 20.92
C PRO A 316 -18.83 24.38 21.99
N LEU A 317 -17.50 24.51 21.84
CA LEU A 317 -16.73 25.40 22.70
C LEU A 317 -17.45 26.73 22.57
N GLY A 318 -18.18 27.08 23.63
CA GLY A 318 -18.98 28.29 23.65
C GLY A 318 -18.08 29.41 23.20
N SER A 319 -18.61 30.31 22.39
CA SER A 319 -17.96 31.49 21.81
C SER A 319 -17.32 32.44 22.84
N ARG A 320 -17.24 32.05 24.11
CA ARG A 320 -16.39 32.61 25.15
C ARG A 320 -14.93 32.20 24.92
N GLN A 321 -14.28 32.77 23.92
CA GLN A 321 -12.86 33.17 24.02
C GLN A 321 -12.31 33.98 22.83
N LEU A 322 -13.17 34.56 22.00
CA LEU A 322 -12.76 35.67 21.14
C LEU A 322 -13.17 37.00 21.77
N ALA A 323 -12.70 37.24 23.00
CA ALA A 323 -12.62 38.62 23.49
C ALA A 323 -11.63 39.35 22.58
N SER A 324 -12.10 40.42 21.95
CA SER A 324 -11.28 41.26 21.10
C SER A 324 -10.07 41.79 21.89
N PRO A 325 -8.94 42.10 21.25
CA PRO A 325 -7.78 42.67 21.94
C PRO A 325 -8.11 43.93 22.77
N ALA A 326 -9.18 44.65 22.43
CA ALA A 326 -9.67 45.80 23.18
C ALA A 326 -10.30 45.41 24.53
N GLU A 327 -11.07 44.32 24.58
CA GLU A 327 -11.73 43.85 25.81
C GLU A 327 -10.74 43.25 26.81
N ARG A 328 -9.60 42.72 26.35
CA ARG A 328 -8.52 42.25 27.23
C ARG A 328 -7.76 43.37 27.92
N ARG A 329 -7.72 44.59 27.34
CA ARG A 329 -7.09 45.76 27.97
C ARG A 329 -7.96 46.36 29.06
N ALA A 330 -9.27 46.44 28.84
CA ALA A 330 -10.21 46.96 29.83
C ALA A 330 -10.28 46.09 31.11
N ALA A 331 -10.06 44.78 31.01
CA ALA A 331 -10.08 43.88 32.16
C ALA A 331 -8.82 43.98 33.05
N LEU A 332 -7.73 44.59 32.57
CA LEU A 332 -6.50 44.79 33.35
C LEU A 332 -6.47 46.12 34.11
N GLU A 333 -7.33 47.08 33.76
CA GLU A 333 -7.39 48.40 34.41
C GLU A 333 -8.33 48.46 35.63
N VAL A 334 -9.00 47.35 35.98
CA VAL A 334 -9.95 47.29 37.12
C VAL A 334 -9.33 46.63 38.37
N THR A 335 -8.04 46.31 38.35
CA THR A 335 -7.32 45.67 39.47
C THR A 335 -6.22 46.52 40.09
N GLU A 336 -6.29 47.85 39.97
CA GLU A 336 -5.49 48.80 40.78
C GLU A 336 -6.36 49.70 41.65
#